data_AF-R5A6M3-F1
#
_entry.id   AF-R5A6M3-F1
#
_cell.length_a   1.000
_cell.length_b   1.000
_cell.length_c   1.000
_cell.angle_alpha   90.00
_cell.angle_beta   90.00
_cell.angle_gamma   90.00
#
_symmetry.space_group_name_H-M   'P 1'
#
loop_
_entity.id
_entity.type
_entity.pdbx_description
1 polymer ?
#
loop_
_entity_poly.entity_id
_entity_poly.type
_entity_poly.pdbx_seq_one_letter_code
_entity_poly.pdbx_strand_id
1 'polypeptide(L)'
;MGLDIYAGTLTRYYSHNWKSAVQEWAEKNDYTFQKITPDGNPIANEEEVSPAEVQEAVENWQDQILGAISRSGQVQCTSWLENNEKSYYTNKPDWDAVGAMLLVAACHTYGKPVPLTVEKDWNFMKHRLISRLAKDKTQT
;
A
#
# COMPACT_ATOMS: atom_id res chain seq x y z
N MET A 1 -6.32 10.85 10.72
CA MET A 1 -5.29 10.59 9.70
C MET A 1 -5.68 9.29 9.01
N GLY A 2 -5.99 9.30 7.72
CA GLY A 2 -6.29 8.08 6.96
C GLY A 2 -5.02 7.64 6.22
N LEU A 3 -4.67 6.36 6.31
CA LEU A 3 -3.54 5.78 5.57
C LEU A 3 -3.85 5.86 4.07
N ASP A 4 -3.12 6.64 3.30
CA ASP A 4 -3.20 6.57 1.84
C ASP A 4 -2.39 5.36 1.37
N ILE A 5 -3.04 4.42 0.68
CA ILE A 5 -2.39 3.26 0.08
C ILE A 5 -1.93 3.65 -1.32
N TYR A 6 -0.69 3.29 -1.63
CA TYR A 6 -0.13 3.32 -2.97
C TYR A 6 0.08 1.88 -3.46
N ALA A 7 -0.38 1.57 -4.66
CA ALA A 7 -0.12 0.31 -5.36
C ALA A 7 0.47 0.62 -6.74
N GLY A 8 1.77 0.40 -6.90
CA GLY A 8 2.53 0.69 -8.11
C GLY A 8 4.01 0.32 -7.92
N THR A 9 4.85 0.70 -8.88
CA THR A 9 6.30 0.53 -8.81
C THR A 9 6.92 1.45 -7.77
N LEU A 10 7.97 0.97 -7.09
CA LEU A 10 8.66 1.78 -6.09
C LEU A 10 9.40 2.94 -6.76
N THR A 11 9.93 2.74 -7.97
CA THR A 11 10.51 3.83 -8.76
C THR A 11 9.53 4.99 -8.89
N ARG A 12 8.30 4.72 -9.36
CA ARG A 12 7.30 5.77 -9.55
C ARG A 12 6.89 6.43 -8.24
N TYR A 13 6.87 5.68 -7.13
CA TYR A 13 6.59 6.21 -5.80
C TYR A 13 7.67 7.21 -5.33
N TYR A 14 8.93 6.80 -5.36
CA TYR A 14 10.06 7.60 -4.88
C TYR A 14 10.47 8.72 -5.86
N SER A 15 10.11 8.61 -7.14
CA SER A 15 10.21 9.71 -8.10
C SER A 15 9.07 10.72 -8.00
N HIS A 16 8.15 10.55 -7.05
CA HIS A 16 6.97 11.39 -6.84
C HIS A 16 6.09 11.58 -8.09
N ASN A 17 6.16 10.63 -9.05
CA ASN A 17 5.35 10.65 -10.26
C ASN A 17 3.98 9.99 -10.01
N TRP A 18 3.31 10.39 -8.94
CA TRP A 18 1.97 9.91 -8.59
C TRP A 18 1.15 11.04 -7.95
N LYS A 19 -0.17 10.91 -8.03
CA LYS A 19 -1.11 11.88 -7.48
C LYS A 19 -2.00 11.20 -6.45
N SER A 20 -2.29 11.92 -5.37
CA SER A 20 -3.34 11.53 -4.43
C SER A 20 -4.73 11.77 -5.04
N ALA A 21 -5.75 11.10 -4.52
CA ALA A 21 -7.14 11.31 -4.97
C ALA A 21 -7.58 12.79 -4.90
N VAL A 22 -7.06 13.56 -3.95
CA VAL A 22 -7.36 15.00 -3.83
C VAL A 22 -6.66 15.83 -4.91
N GLN A 23 -5.41 15.49 -5.27
CA GLN A 23 -4.70 16.12 -6.38
C GLN A 23 -5.40 15.84 -7.71
N GLU A 24 -5.76 14.58 -7.97
CA GLU A 24 -6.51 14.21 -9.18
C GLU A 24 -7.86 14.92 -9.26
N TRP A 25 -8.59 14.99 -8.14
CA TRP A 25 -9.84 15.73 -8.07
C TRP A 25 -9.63 17.23 -8.34
N ALA A 26 -8.61 17.85 -7.76
CA ALA A 26 -8.33 19.27 -7.94
C ALA A 26 -8.03 19.59 -9.42
N GLU A 27 -7.16 18.82 -10.05
CA GLU A 27 -6.83 18.99 -11.48
C GLU A 27 -8.04 18.79 -12.40
N LYS A 28 -8.86 17.77 -12.12
CA LYS A 28 -10.08 17.50 -12.91
C LYS A 28 -11.12 18.63 -12.82
N ASN A 29 -11.08 19.42 -11.75
CA ASN A 29 -12.02 20.50 -11.48
C ASN A 29 -11.35 21.89 -11.56
N ASP A 30 -10.17 22.00 -12.17
CA ASP A 30 -9.43 23.26 -12.37
C ASP A 30 -9.08 24.01 -11.06
N TYR A 31 -8.87 23.28 -9.97
CA TYR A 31 -8.42 23.82 -8.68
C TYR A 31 -6.91 23.66 -8.47
N THR A 32 -6.30 24.65 -7.81
CA THR A 32 -4.92 24.55 -7.33
C THR A 32 -4.85 23.70 -6.05
N PHE A 33 -3.90 22.76 -6.01
CA PHE A 33 -3.60 21.95 -4.82
C PHE A 33 -2.29 22.42 -4.17
N GLN A 34 -2.28 22.57 -2.84
CA GLN A 34 -1.08 22.91 -2.07
C GLN A 34 -1.06 22.12 -0.75
N LYS A 35 0.09 21.55 -0.40
CA LYS A 35 0.31 20.97 0.93
C LYS A 35 0.93 22.04 1.84
N ILE A 36 0.30 22.26 2.99
CA ILE A 36 0.78 23.17 4.02
C ILE A 36 1.09 22.40 5.30
N THR A 37 2.10 22.84 6.04
CA THR A 37 2.37 22.38 7.40
C THR A 37 1.27 22.87 8.36
N PRO A 38 1.17 22.33 9.59
CA PRO A 38 0.24 22.85 10.60
C PRO A 38 0.40 24.36 10.87
N ASP A 39 1.62 24.90 10.68
CA ASP A 39 1.94 26.31 10.86
C ASP A 39 1.59 27.18 9.62
N GLY A 40 1.01 26.59 8.57
CA GLY A 40 0.58 27.29 7.36
C GLY A 40 1.68 27.52 6.31
N ASN A 41 2.89 27.00 6.54
CA ASN A 41 3.97 27.11 5.57
C ASN A 41 3.84 26.04 4.47
N PRO A 42 4.19 26.33 3.20
CA PRO A 42 4.25 25.30 2.17
C PRO A 42 5.22 24.19 2.58
N ILE A 43 4.83 22.93 2.39
CA ILE A 43 5.78 21.83 2.49
C ILE A 43 6.74 21.99 1.29
N ALA A 44 8.04 22.14 1.56
CA ALA A 44 9.04 22.21 0.50
C ALA A 44 8.99 20.93 -0.34
N ASN A 45 9.19 21.05 -1.66
CA ASN A 45 9.41 19.88 -2.49
C ASN A 45 10.65 19.14 -1.95
N GLU A 46 10.51 17.84 -1.71
CA GLU A 46 11.64 16.98 -1.36
C GLU A 46 12.70 17.04 -2.46
N GLU A 47 13.98 16.79 -2.13
CA GLU A 47 15.07 16.82 -3.10
C GLU A 47 14.71 15.96 -4.32
N GLU A 48 14.63 16.58 -5.50
CA GLU A 48 14.27 15.90 -6.74
C GLU A 48 15.44 15.05 -7.22
N VAL A 49 15.52 13.81 -6.72
CA VAL A 49 16.37 12.76 -7.29
C VAL A 49 15.81 12.39 -8.66
N SER A 50 16.68 12.21 -9.67
CA SER A 50 16.19 11.89 -11.01
C SER A 50 15.51 10.51 -11.02
N PRO A 51 14.45 10.29 -11.82
CA PRO A 51 13.78 8.99 -11.88
C PRO A 51 14.71 7.83 -12.28
N ALA A 52 15.77 8.10 -13.03
CA ALA A 52 16.77 7.12 -13.42
C ALA A 52 17.63 6.67 -12.22
N GLU A 53 18.11 7.62 -11.41
CA GLU A 53 18.86 7.33 -10.18
C GLU A 53 17.99 6.58 -9.16
N VAL A 54 16.72 6.98 -9.03
CA VAL A 54 15.74 6.26 -8.19
C VAL A 54 15.56 4.82 -8.68
N GLN A 55 15.38 4.62 -9.98
CA GLN A 55 15.18 3.30 -10.55
C GLN A 55 16.40 2.40 -10.30
N GLU A 56 17.61 2.90 -10.54
CA GLU A 56 18.85 2.17 -10.26
C GLU A 56 18.95 1.77 -8.79
N ALA A 57 18.65 2.68 -7.86
CA ALA A 57 18.66 2.39 -6.43
C ALA A 57 17.63 1.32 -6.04
N VAL A 58 16.42 1.37 -6.59
CA VAL A 58 15.35 0.40 -6.32
C VAL A 58 15.69 -0.98 -6.90
N GLU A 59 16.19 -1.06 -8.12
CA GLU A 59 16.61 -2.32 -8.76
C GLU A 59 17.78 -2.96 -8.00
N ASN A 60 18.77 -2.17 -7.57
CA ASN A 60 19.86 -2.64 -6.72
C ASN A 60 19.37 -3.19 -5.37
N TRP A 61 18.36 -2.56 -4.76
CA TRP A 61 17.73 -3.07 -3.54
C TRP A 61 16.95 -4.36 -3.82
N GLN A 62 16.19 -4.41 -4.91
CA GLN A 62 15.45 -5.59 -5.34
C GLN A 62 16.39 -6.79 -5.51
N ASP A 63 17.52 -6.62 -6.20
CA ASP A 63 18.52 -7.68 -6.41
C ASP A 63 19.07 -8.21 -5.09
N GLN A 64 19.30 -7.35 -4.10
CA GLN A 64 19.75 -7.78 -2.76
C GLN A 64 18.69 -8.62 -2.06
N ILE A 65 17.42 -8.23 -2.12
CA ILE A 65 16.30 -8.99 -1.55
C ILE A 65 16.17 -10.35 -2.24
N LEU A 66 16.15 -10.38 -3.57
CA LEU A 66 16.06 -11.61 -4.36
C LEU A 66 17.26 -12.54 -4.08
N GLY A 67 18.46 -11.98 -3.98
CA GLY A 67 19.68 -12.72 -3.64
C GLY A 67 19.71 -13.25 -2.20
N ALA A 68 18.98 -12.62 -1.27
CA ALA A 68 18.84 -13.10 0.10
C ALA A 68 17.83 -14.27 0.20
N ILE A 69 16.67 -14.16 -0.46
CA ILE A 69 15.59 -15.16 -0.36
C ILE A 69 15.83 -16.40 -1.24
N SER A 70 16.60 -16.28 -2.32
CA SER A 70 16.85 -17.40 -3.25
C SER A 70 17.80 -18.48 -2.69
N ARG A 71 18.39 -18.28 -1.51
CA ARG A 71 19.42 -19.20 -0.95
C ARG A 71 18.84 -20.51 -0.40
N SER A 72 17.52 -20.65 -0.27
CA SER A 72 16.88 -21.77 0.42
C SER A 72 16.16 -22.76 -0.50
N GLY A 73 16.82 -23.27 -1.55
CA GLY A 73 16.31 -24.40 -2.36
C GLY A 73 14.88 -24.27 -2.92
N GLN A 74 14.32 -23.05 -2.90
CA GLN A 74 12.97 -22.70 -3.28
C GLN A 74 12.96 -22.07 -4.67
N VAL A 75 11.76 -22.03 -5.23
CA VAL A 75 11.38 -21.44 -6.52
C VAL A 75 12.18 -20.17 -6.79
N GLN A 76 12.80 -20.06 -7.96
CA GLN A 76 13.44 -18.83 -8.42
C GLN A 76 12.41 -17.69 -8.37
N CYS A 77 12.59 -16.75 -7.46
CA CYS A 77 11.77 -15.55 -7.42
C CYS A 77 12.11 -14.70 -8.64
N THR A 78 11.15 -14.57 -9.55
CA THR A 78 11.30 -13.72 -10.72
C THR A 78 11.32 -12.26 -10.29
N SER A 79 12.31 -11.49 -10.75
CA SER A 79 12.32 -10.03 -10.54
C SER A 79 11.06 -9.41 -11.15
N TRP A 80 10.48 -8.44 -10.45
CA TRP A 80 9.39 -7.61 -10.98
C TRP A 80 9.97 -6.38 -11.68
N LEU A 81 9.35 -5.95 -12.77
CA LEU A 81 9.85 -4.80 -13.54
C LEU A 81 9.51 -3.47 -12.85
N GLU A 82 10.55 -2.74 -12.43
CA GLU A 82 10.48 -1.34 -11.99
C GLU A 82 10.35 -0.38 -13.17
N ASN A 83 9.67 0.74 -12.95
CA ASN A 83 9.31 1.69 -14.00
C ASN A 83 8.74 3.00 -13.42
N ASN A 84 8.89 4.12 -14.12
CA ASN A 84 8.31 5.41 -13.70
C ASN A 84 6.92 5.71 -14.31
N GLU A 85 6.51 5.00 -15.37
CA GLU A 85 5.32 5.30 -16.19
C GLU A 85 4.19 4.27 -16.08
N LYS A 86 4.44 3.08 -15.52
CA LYS A 86 3.43 2.05 -15.29
C LYS A 86 2.27 2.59 -14.44
N SER A 87 1.06 2.16 -14.78
CA SER A 87 -0.15 2.52 -14.01
C SER A 87 0.03 2.25 -12.52
N TYR A 88 -0.51 3.15 -11.71
CA TYR A 88 -0.53 3.06 -10.26
C TYR A 88 -1.95 3.31 -9.76
N TYR A 89 -2.19 2.97 -8.50
CA TYR A 89 -3.42 3.29 -7.80
C TYR A 89 -3.09 3.97 -6.48
N THR A 90 -3.78 5.07 -6.18
CA THR A 90 -3.79 5.66 -4.83
C THR A 90 -5.21 5.71 -4.30
N ASN A 91 -5.40 5.28 -3.06
CA ASN A 91 -6.69 5.44 -2.40
C ASN A 91 -6.56 5.33 -0.88
N LYS A 92 -7.60 5.77 -0.16
CA LYS A 92 -7.75 5.44 1.26
C LYS A 92 -8.46 4.08 1.35
N PRO A 93 -7.96 3.12 2.14
CA PRO A 93 -8.73 1.94 2.48
C PRO A 93 -9.99 2.42 3.21
N ASP A 94 -11.14 2.02 2.70
CA ASP A 94 -12.38 2.20 3.43
C ASP A 94 -12.47 1.17 4.58
N TRP A 95 -13.53 1.29 5.37
CA TRP A 95 -13.79 0.38 6.47
C TRP A 95 -13.95 -1.08 6.02
N ASP A 96 -14.39 -1.31 4.79
CA ASP A 96 -14.58 -2.65 4.24
C ASP A 96 -13.24 -3.33 3.97
N ALA A 97 -12.26 -2.60 3.43
CA ALA A 97 -10.89 -3.08 3.23
C ALA A 97 -10.22 -3.43 4.57
N VAL A 98 -10.41 -2.61 5.60
CA VAL A 98 -9.94 -2.90 6.96
C VAL A 98 -10.61 -4.18 7.50
N GLY A 99 -11.92 -4.29 7.34
CA GLY A 99 -12.67 -5.48 7.72
C GLY A 99 -12.18 -6.74 7.00
N ALA A 100 -11.89 -6.65 5.71
CA ALA A 100 -11.40 -7.78 4.91
C ALA A 100 -10.02 -8.24 5.40
N MET A 101 -9.12 -7.31 5.72
CA MET A 101 -7.82 -7.64 6.30
C MET A 101 -7.94 -8.36 7.64
N LEU A 102 -8.83 -7.89 8.53
CA LEU A 102 -9.12 -8.56 9.80
C LEU A 102 -9.69 -9.97 9.60
N LEU A 103 -10.53 -10.16 8.57
CA LEU A 103 -11.05 -11.47 8.22
C LEU A 103 -9.95 -12.42 7.74
N VAL A 104 -9.06 -11.96 6.87
CA VAL A 104 -7.89 -12.74 6.40
C VAL A 104 -7.06 -13.19 7.59
N ALA A 105 -6.72 -12.27 8.50
CA ALA A 105 -5.97 -12.57 9.72
C ALA A 105 -6.69 -13.63 10.56
N ALA A 106 -7.98 -13.43 10.86
CA ALA A 106 -8.77 -14.39 11.65
C ALA A 106 -8.86 -15.77 10.98
N CYS A 107 -9.03 -15.81 9.65
CA CYS A 107 -9.06 -17.06 8.90
C CYS A 107 -7.75 -17.82 9.02
N HIS A 108 -6.60 -17.15 8.85
CA HIS A 108 -5.30 -17.79 9.06
C HIS A 108 -5.08 -18.23 10.50
N THR A 109 -5.45 -17.43 11.51
CA THR A 109 -5.35 -17.79 12.93
C THR A 109 -6.13 -19.06 13.28
N TYR A 110 -7.32 -19.24 12.69
CA TYR A 110 -8.22 -20.36 13.03
C TYR A 110 -8.29 -21.46 11.97
N GLY A 111 -7.37 -21.47 10.99
CA GLY A 111 -7.33 -22.46 9.90
C GLY A 111 -8.63 -22.51 9.09
N LYS A 112 -9.26 -21.36 8.83
CA LYS A 112 -10.48 -21.24 8.02
C LYS A 112 -10.15 -20.75 6.61
N PRO A 113 -10.96 -21.13 5.60
CA PRO A 113 -10.76 -20.61 4.25
C PRO A 113 -10.98 -19.09 4.22
N VAL A 114 -10.12 -18.39 3.49
CA VAL A 114 -10.26 -16.96 3.22
C VAL A 114 -11.29 -16.80 2.09
N PRO A 115 -12.38 -16.04 2.28
CA PRO A 115 -13.32 -15.78 1.20
C PRO A 115 -12.67 -14.91 0.11
N LEU A 116 -13.06 -15.14 -1.14
CA LEU A 116 -12.53 -14.41 -2.28
C LEU A 116 -12.99 -12.94 -2.31
N THR A 117 -14.17 -12.65 -1.78
CA THR A 117 -14.77 -11.32 -1.77
C THR A 117 -15.52 -11.06 -0.45
N VAL A 118 -15.75 -9.79 -0.14
CA VAL A 118 -16.64 -9.31 0.92
C VAL A 118 -17.66 -8.34 0.32
N GLU A 119 -18.81 -8.19 0.96
CA GLU A 119 -19.82 -7.23 0.55
C GLU A 119 -19.39 -5.79 0.89
N LYS A 120 -19.81 -4.83 0.09
CA LYS A 120 -19.65 -3.39 0.39
C LYS A 120 -20.51 -3.03 1.60
N ASP A 121 -19.98 -2.18 2.48
CA ASP A 121 -20.62 -1.69 3.70
C ASP A 121 -21.04 -2.79 4.70
N TRP A 122 -20.37 -3.94 4.64
CA TRP A 122 -20.63 -5.07 5.54
C TRP A 122 -20.23 -4.76 6.98
N ASN A 123 -21.00 -5.27 7.95
CA ASN A 123 -20.69 -5.09 9.36
C ASN A 123 -19.62 -6.09 9.84
N PHE A 124 -18.37 -5.86 9.46
CA PHE A 124 -17.24 -6.74 9.76
C PHE A 124 -17.03 -6.96 11.27
N MET A 125 -17.37 -5.98 12.12
CA MET A 125 -17.26 -6.12 13.58
C MET A 125 -18.19 -7.18 14.17
N LYS A 126 -19.32 -7.46 13.50
CA LYS A 126 -20.23 -8.56 13.85
C LYS A 126 -19.81 -9.90 13.25
N HIS A 127 -18.80 -9.94 12.39
CA HIS A 127 -18.36 -11.17 11.77
C HIS A 127 -17.72 -12.10 12.81
N ARG A 128 -18.27 -13.31 12.96
CA ARG A 128 -17.95 -14.26 14.04
C ARG A 128 -16.45 -14.48 14.26
N LEU A 129 -15.68 -14.63 13.17
CA LEU A 129 -14.24 -14.87 13.27
C LEU A 129 -13.47 -13.63 13.73
N ILE A 130 -13.86 -12.44 13.27
CA ILE A 130 -13.24 -11.17 13.65
C ILE A 130 -13.55 -10.87 15.11
N SER A 131 -14.81 -11.03 15.52
CA SER A 131 -15.22 -10.83 16.92
C SER A 131 -14.52 -11.81 17.87
N ARG A 132 -14.23 -13.04 17.41
CA ARG A 132 -13.44 -14.00 18.18
C ARG A 132 -11.98 -13.56 18.29
N LEU A 133 -11.36 -13.20 17.16
CA LEU A 133 -9.98 -12.70 17.11
C LEU A 133 -9.77 -11.52 18.07
N ALA A 134 -10.73 -10.59 18.15
CA ALA A 134 -10.66 -9.44 19.03
C ALA A 134 -10.78 -9.78 20.54
N LYS A 135 -11.36 -10.95 20.89
CA LYS A 135 -11.60 -11.38 22.27
C LYS A 135 -10.54 -12.34 22.78
N ASP A 136 -9.98 -13.15 21.90
CA ASP A 136 -8.92 -14.09 22.25
C ASP A 136 -7.68 -13.27 22.65
N LYS A 137 -7.33 -13.27 23.94
CA LYS A 137 -6.03 -12.73 24.38
C LYS A 137 -4.94 -13.58 23.74
N THR A 138 -3.91 -12.95 23.19
CA THR A 138 -2.67 -13.62 22.80
C THR A 138 -2.19 -14.48 23.98
N GLN A 139 -2.34 -15.79 23.87
CA GLN A 139 -1.59 -16.72 24.72
C GLN A 139 -0.15 -16.67 24.22
N THR A 140 0.61 -15.71 24.73
CA THR A 140 2.07 -15.80 24.82
C THR A 140 2.45 -16.67 26.00
#